data_AF-A0A453DQQ2-F1
#
_entry.id   AF-A0A453DQQ2-F1
#
_cell.length_a   1.000
_cell.length_b   1.000
_cell.length_c   1.000
_cell.angle_alpha   90.00
_cell.angle_beta   90.00
_cell.angle_gamma   90.00
#
_symmetry.space_group_name_H-M   'P 1'
#
loop_
_entity.id
_entity.type
_entity.pdbx_description
1 polymer ?
#
loop_
_entity_poly.entity_id
_entity_poly.type
_entity_poly.pdbx_seq_one_letter_code
_entity_poly.pdbx_strand_id
1 'polypeptide(L)'
;LPLVSVSFVSLMLFLSALSGYSASSALFARLPPPSYVRRGAAAPPSFAYLLSGGRGDGRRLLRLLLAVYHPRNQYLLHLSADAPEAERLDLAAAVARAAPAITAFGNVDVVGRPAAGTPMGSSGLAATLRAAAALLRLDAEWDWFVTLSAADYPLLTQDDLIHVFSSVPRHLNFIDHTSDIGWKESQRVQPVIVDAGIYLAGRNQFFQSTEKRATPDGFKFFTGIIIIPLLLLPFSLGHSKPAVYRVLHFRMGEPPSNPSHVLHQRDAASGRLFPLGRVQLGLP
;
A
#
# COMPACT_ATOMS: atom_id res chain seq x y z
N LEU A 1 -43.87 -10.60 31.16
CA LEU A 1 -44.22 -9.72 30.00
C LEU A 1 -43.02 -8.91 29.46
N PRO A 2 -42.22 -8.17 30.25
CA PRO A 2 -41.13 -7.34 29.69
C PRO A 2 -39.97 -8.15 29.08
N LEU A 3 -39.63 -9.32 29.66
CA LEU A 3 -38.55 -10.18 29.15
C LEU A 3 -38.80 -10.73 27.74
N VAL A 4 -40.07 -11.04 27.41
CA VAL A 4 -40.44 -11.57 26.09
C VAL A 4 -40.31 -10.50 25.01
N SER A 5 -40.64 -9.25 25.35
CA SER A 5 -40.50 -8.10 24.45
C SER A 5 -39.03 -7.81 24.13
N VAL A 6 -38.15 -7.84 25.14
CA VAL A 6 -36.71 -7.61 24.96
C VAL A 6 -36.07 -8.71 24.10
N SER A 7 -36.43 -9.98 24.32
CA SER A 7 -35.93 -11.09 23.50
C SER A 7 -36.43 -11.00 22.05
N PHE A 8 -37.67 -10.57 21.82
CA PHE A 8 -38.22 -10.39 20.47
C PHE A 8 -37.51 -9.25 19.72
N VAL A 9 -37.28 -8.11 20.36
CA VAL A 9 -36.54 -6.99 19.77
C VAL A 9 -35.08 -7.38 19.48
N SER A 10 -34.42 -8.09 20.40
CA SER A 10 -33.06 -8.60 20.19
C SER A 10 -32.98 -9.59 19.01
N LEU A 11 -33.97 -10.49 18.88
CA LEU A 11 -34.07 -11.41 17.77
C LEU A 11 -34.31 -10.70 16.43
N MET A 12 -35.15 -9.66 16.41
CA MET A 12 -35.40 -8.85 15.21
C MET A 12 -34.16 -8.04 14.79
N LEU A 13 -33.39 -7.50 15.75
CA LEU A 13 -32.11 -6.84 15.48
C LEU A 13 -31.06 -7.84 14.97
N PHE A 14 -31.04 -9.05 15.52
CA PHE A 14 -30.15 -10.12 15.06
C PHE A 14 -30.48 -10.59 13.63
N LEU A 15 -31.77 -10.80 13.34
CA LEU A 15 -32.24 -11.22 12.02
C LEU A 15 -32.04 -10.13 10.96
N SER A 16 -32.23 -8.85 11.31
CA SER A 16 -31.95 -7.72 10.41
C SER A 16 -30.46 -7.54 10.15
N ALA A 17 -29.60 -7.75 11.14
CA ALA A 17 -28.15 -7.79 10.93
C ALA A 17 -27.75 -8.93 9.99
N LEU A 18 -28.26 -10.15 10.20
CA LEU A 18 -28.01 -11.29 9.31
C LEU A 18 -28.52 -11.04 7.88
N SER A 19 -29.72 -10.46 7.75
CA SER A 19 -30.30 -10.13 6.46
C SER A 19 -29.52 -9.04 5.73
N GLY A 20 -29.05 -8.00 6.44
CA GLY A 20 -28.18 -6.97 5.89
C GLY A 20 -26.85 -7.53 5.38
N TYR A 21 -26.23 -8.46 6.10
CA TYR A 21 -25.02 -9.16 5.65
C TYR A 21 -25.27 -10.02 4.41
N SER A 22 -26.38 -10.78 4.36
CA SER A 22 -26.76 -11.61 3.20
C SER A 22 -27.18 -10.79 1.97
N ALA A 23 -27.86 -9.66 2.16
CA ALA A 23 -28.23 -8.78 1.06
C ALA A 23 -27.00 -8.09 0.48
N SER A 24 -26.06 -7.68 1.35
CA SER A 24 -24.76 -7.16 0.93
C SER A 24 -24.00 -8.21 0.12
N SER A 25 -23.83 -9.43 0.64
CA SER A 25 -23.13 -10.50 -0.08
C SER A 25 -23.80 -10.88 -1.40
N ALA A 26 -25.14 -10.85 -1.50
CA ALA A 26 -25.87 -11.09 -2.74
C ALA A 26 -25.72 -9.95 -3.77
N LEU A 27 -25.68 -8.69 -3.34
CA LEU A 27 -25.37 -7.54 -4.21
C LEU A 27 -23.93 -7.61 -4.71
N PHE A 28 -22.99 -8.03 -3.86
CA PHE A 28 -21.59 -8.19 -4.21
C PHE A 28 -21.30 -9.45 -5.04
N ALA A 29 -22.11 -10.51 -4.91
CA ALA A 29 -22.10 -11.66 -5.82
C ALA A 29 -22.62 -11.31 -7.23
N ARG A 30 -23.35 -10.20 -7.36
CA ARG A 30 -23.82 -9.63 -8.63
C ARG A 30 -22.92 -8.53 -9.19
N LEU A 31 -21.79 -8.22 -8.55
CA LEU A 31 -20.85 -7.27 -9.13
C LEU A 31 -20.40 -7.77 -10.51
N PRO A 32 -20.36 -6.88 -11.52
CA PRO A 32 -19.85 -7.27 -12.81
C PRO A 32 -18.38 -7.69 -12.66
N PRO A 33 -17.90 -8.63 -13.49
CA PRO A 33 -16.52 -9.10 -13.44
C PRO A 33 -15.53 -7.91 -13.48
N PRO A 34 -14.30 -8.04 -12.93
CA PRO A 34 -13.31 -6.96 -12.83
C PRO A 34 -13.01 -6.25 -14.18
N SER A 35 -13.36 -6.88 -15.30
CA SER A 35 -13.43 -6.30 -16.65
C SER A 35 -14.36 -5.09 -16.81
N TYR A 36 -15.22 -4.76 -15.82
CA TYR A 36 -16.09 -3.58 -15.87
C TYR A 36 -15.34 -2.27 -15.57
N VAL A 37 -14.21 -2.35 -14.88
CA VAL A 37 -13.39 -1.16 -14.63
C VAL A 37 -12.67 -0.77 -15.91
N ARG A 38 -13.28 0.14 -16.67
CA ARG A 38 -12.63 0.76 -17.84
C ARG A 38 -11.42 1.57 -17.39
N ARG A 39 -10.26 1.32 -17.99
CA ARG A 39 -9.00 2.03 -17.75
C ARG A 39 -8.49 2.66 -19.04
N GLY A 40 -7.54 3.59 -18.92
CA GLY A 40 -6.97 4.34 -20.05
C GLY A 40 -7.50 5.77 -20.17
N ALA A 41 -7.03 6.48 -21.19
CA ALA A 41 -7.15 7.93 -21.33
C ALA A 41 -8.60 8.46 -21.34
N ALA A 42 -9.55 7.68 -21.85
CA ALA A 42 -10.96 8.05 -21.93
C ALA A 42 -11.79 7.65 -20.69
N ALA A 43 -11.20 6.93 -19.72
CA ALA A 43 -11.86 6.54 -18.49
C ALA A 43 -11.44 7.44 -17.32
N PRO A 44 -12.20 7.53 -16.22
CA PRO A 44 -11.76 8.26 -15.03
C PRO A 44 -10.39 7.76 -14.52
N PRO A 45 -9.62 8.60 -13.83
CA PRO A 45 -8.32 8.15 -13.37
C PRO A 45 -8.38 7.03 -12.34
N SER A 46 -7.26 6.32 -12.19
CA SER A 46 -7.05 5.33 -11.13
C SER A 46 -5.77 5.58 -10.36
N PHE A 47 -5.82 5.29 -9.06
CA PHE A 47 -4.73 5.52 -8.13
C PHE A 47 -4.17 4.20 -7.62
N ALA A 48 -2.86 4.15 -7.42
CA ALA A 48 -2.15 3.07 -6.74
C ALA A 48 -1.64 3.57 -5.39
N TYR A 49 -2.23 3.08 -4.30
CA TYR A 49 -1.91 3.48 -2.94
C TYR A 49 -0.92 2.52 -2.31
N LEU A 50 0.19 3.04 -1.81
CA LEU A 50 0.99 2.37 -0.78
C LEU A 50 0.52 2.86 0.60
N LEU A 51 0.01 1.97 1.42
CA LEU A 51 -0.39 2.25 2.80
C LEU A 51 0.64 1.63 3.75
N SER A 52 1.48 2.45 4.37
CA SER A 52 2.60 2.01 5.20
C SER A 52 2.36 2.26 6.69
N GLY A 53 2.68 1.28 7.53
CA GLY A 53 2.55 1.37 8.99
C GLY A 53 3.67 0.64 9.74
N GLY A 54 3.81 1.00 11.01
CA GLY A 54 4.75 0.36 11.94
C GLY A 54 4.13 -0.80 12.72
N ARG A 55 4.88 -1.32 13.70
CA ARG A 55 4.32 -2.23 14.70
C ARG A 55 3.11 -1.62 15.42
N GLY A 56 2.02 -2.37 15.50
CA GLY A 56 0.78 -1.96 16.15
C GLY A 56 -0.16 -1.11 15.29
N ASP A 57 0.23 -0.76 14.06
CA ASP A 57 -0.59 0.07 13.17
C ASP A 57 -1.58 -0.74 12.32
N GLY A 58 -1.64 -2.07 12.43
CA GLY A 58 -2.52 -2.90 11.59
C GLY A 58 -3.98 -2.43 11.58
N ARG A 59 -4.55 -2.07 12.75
CA ARG A 59 -5.92 -1.53 12.81
C ARG A 59 -6.07 -0.15 12.20
N ARG A 60 -5.04 0.70 12.31
CA ARG A 60 -5.04 2.05 11.72
C ARG A 60 -4.95 1.97 10.19
N LEU A 61 -4.13 1.05 9.67
CA LEU A 61 -4.05 0.76 8.24
C LEU A 61 -5.38 0.24 7.70
N LEU A 62 -6.04 -0.68 8.42
CA LEU A 62 -7.36 -1.17 8.02
C LEU A 62 -8.39 -0.02 7.96
N ARG A 63 -8.40 0.84 8.98
CA ARG A 63 -9.28 2.04 9.01
C ARG A 63 -8.99 2.95 7.82
N LEU A 64 -7.72 3.22 7.55
CA LEU A 64 -7.30 4.08 6.44
C LEU A 64 -7.70 3.48 5.09
N LEU A 65 -7.43 2.18 4.87
CA LEU A 65 -7.84 1.46 3.67
C LEU A 65 -9.33 1.65 3.42
N LEU A 66 -10.18 1.40 4.42
CA LEU A 66 -11.62 1.55 4.27
C LEU A 66 -12.05 2.99 3.94
N ALA A 67 -11.34 3.99 4.44
CA ALA A 67 -11.62 5.40 4.13
C ALA A 67 -11.21 5.79 2.71
N VAL A 68 -10.16 5.18 2.16
CA VAL A 68 -9.66 5.47 0.81
C VAL A 68 -10.07 4.42 -0.24
N TYR A 69 -10.86 3.41 0.14
CA TYR A 69 -11.17 2.28 -0.75
C TYR A 69 -12.08 2.70 -1.90
N HIS A 70 -11.69 2.31 -3.11
CA HIS A 70 -12.48 2.45 -4.32
C HIS A 70 -12.15 1.31 -5.30
N PRO A 71 -13.15 0.67 -5.95
CA PRO A 71 -12.94 -0.47 -6.84
C PRO A 71 -11.98 -0.25 -8.02
N ARG A 72 -11.80 1.01 -8.45
CA ARG A 72 -10.92 1.36 -9.57
C ARG A 72 -9.43 1.40 -9.20
N ASN A 73 -9.14 1.61 -7.93
CA ASN A 73 -7.80 1.85 -7.43
C ASN A 73 -7.14 0.54 -7.03
N GLN A 74 -5.83 0.60 -6.80
CA GLN A 74 -5.05 -0.50 -6.26
C GLN A 74 -4.43 -0.12 -4.93
N TYR A 75 -4.32 -1.09 -4.03
CA TYR A 75 -3.84 -0.86 -2.68
C TYR A 75 -2.79 -1.91 -2.33
N LEU A 76 -1.64 -1.45 -1.85
CA LEU A 76 -0.61 -2.29 -1.28
C LEU A 76 -0.37 -1.86 0.17
N LEU A 77 -0.68 -2.75 1.11
CA LEU A 77 -0.48 -2.52 2.54
C LEU A 77 0.86 -3.07 2.97
N HIS A 78 1.67 -2.25 3.62
CA HIS A 78 2.98 -2.61 4.12
C HIS A 78 3.08 -2.32 5.61
N LEU A 79 3.35 -3.36 6.40
CA LEU A 79 3.83 -3.22 7.77
C LEU A 79 5.35 -3.40 7.77
N SER A 80 6.06 -2.52 8.47
CA SER A 80 7.52 -2.58 8.58
C SER A 80 8.01 -3.84 9.28
N ALA A 81 9.31 -4.12 9.13
CA ALA A 81 9.92 -5.35 9.64
C ALA A 81 9.90 -5.50 11.17
N ASP A 82 9.72 -4.41 11.92
CA ASP A 82 9.54 -4.43 13.39
C ASP A 82 8.16 -4.93 13.84
N ALA A 83 7.17 -5.00 12.93
CA ALA A 83 5.89 -5.64 13.22
C ALA A 83 6.06 -7.18 13.22
N PRO A 84 5.41 -7.91 14.14
CA PRO A 84 5.45 -9.37 14.14
C PRO A 84 4.71 -9.95 12.93
N GLU A 85 5.10 -11.15 12.50
CA GLU A 85 4.44 -11.83 11.38
C GLU A 85 2.96 -12.11 11.64
N ALA A 86 2.61 -12.46 12.88
CA ALA A 86 1.23 -12.64 13.31
C ALA A 86 0.36 -11.39 13.04
N GLU A 87 0.88 -10.18 13.30
CA GLU A 87 0.15 -8.94 13.03
C GLU A 87 -0.08 -8.72 11.53
N ARG A 88 0.88 -9.09 10.68
CA ARG A 88 0.72 -9.04 9.22
C ARG A 88 -0.34 -10.02 8.72
N LEU A 89 -0.34 -11.24 9.25
CA LEU A 89 -1.34 -12.26 8.92
C LEU A 89 -2.73 -11.84 9.40
N ASP A 90 -2.83 -11.28 10.60
CA ASP A 90 -4.08 -10.74 11.15
C ASP A 90 -4.61 -9.58 10.32
N LEU A 91 -3.72 -8.68 9.85
CA LEU A 91 -4.09 -7.60 8.94
C LEU A 91 -4.64 -8.15 7.62
N ALA A 92 -3.94 -9.10 6.99
CA ALA A 92 -4.41 -9.72 5.74
C ALA A 92 -5.78 -10.40 5.92
N ALA A 93 -5.95 -11.15 7.01
CA ALA A 93 -7.22 -11.78 7.34
C ALA A 93 -8.33 -10.75 7.64
N ALA A 94 -8.00 -9.62 8.28
CA ALA A 94 -8.94 -8.56 8.56
C ALA A 94 -9.37 -7.85 7.27
N VAL A 95 -8.45 -7.54 6.36
CA VAL A 95 -8.74 -6.93 5.04
C VAL A 95 -9.69 -7.81 4.24
N ALA A 96 -9.43 -9.13 4.18
CA ALA A 96 -10.27 -10.09 3.46
C ALA A 96 -11.71 -10.16 4.00
N ARG A 97 -11.90 -9.85 5.29
CA ARG A 97 -13.22 -9.84 5.94
C ARG A 97 -13.87 -8.45 5.99
N ALA A 98 -13.13 -7.39 5.66
CA ALA A 98 -13.55 -6.03 5.96
C ALA A 98 -14.71 -5.56 5.09
N ALA A 99 -14.70 -5.90 3.79
CA ALA A 99 -15.78 -5.57 2.88
C ALA A 99 -15.87 -6.60 1.74
N PRO A 100 -17.06 -7.05 1.35
CA PRO A 100 -17.20 -7.99 0.22
C PRO A 100 -16.68 -7.40 -1.10
N ALA A 101 -16.72 -6.08 -1.26
CA ALA A 101 -16.15 -5.38 -2.41
C ALA A 101 -14.64 -5.66 -2.57
N ILE A 102 -13.88 -5.67 -1.47
CA ILE A 102 -12.42 -5.91 -1.50
C ILE A 102 -12.15 -7.30 -2.08
N THR A 103 -12.90 -8.30 -1.62
CA THR A 103 -12.78 -9.68 -2.11
C THR A 103 -13.25 -9.83 -3.56
N ALA A 104 -14.31 -9.12 -3.94
CA ALA A 104 -14.87 -9.18 -5.30
C ALA A 104 -13.95 -8.55 -6.35
N PHE A 105 -13.33 -7.41 -6.03
CA PHE A 105 -12.44 -6.69 -6.96
C PHE A 105 -10.98 -7.16 -6.88
N GLY A 106 -10.57 -7.76 -5.76
CA GLY A 106 -9.22 -8.33 -5.61
C GLY A 106 -8.10 -7.31 -5.83
N ASN A 107 -8.34 -6.05 -5.46
CA ASN A 107 -7.48 -4.89 -5.73
C ASN A 107 -6.69 -4.42 -4.49
N VAL A 108 -6.62 -5.26 -3.45
CA VAL A 108 -5.89 -4.98 -2.22
C VAL A 108 -4.95 -6.16 -1.91
N ASP A 109 -3.67 -5.86 -1.75
CA ASP A 109 -2.63 -6.83 -1.41
C ASP A 109 -1.88 -6.41 -0.14
N VAL A 110 -1.43 -7.39 0.66
CA VAL A 110 -0.59 -7.16 1.84
C VAL A 110 0.81 -7.70 1.58
N VAL A 111 1.82 -6.87 1.86
CA VAL A 111 3.23 -7.25 1.67
C VAL A 111 3.61 -8.34 2.68
N GLY A 112 4.03 -9.50 2.14
CA GLY A 112 4.45 -10.64 2.97
C GLY A 112 5.87 -10.48 3.50
N ARG A 113 6.80 -10.01 2.66
CA ARG A 113 8.20 -9.75 3.05
C ARG A 113 8.41 -8.27 3.37
N PRO A 114 8.44 -7.88 4.65
CA PRO A 114 8.51 -6.47 5.03
C PRO A 114 9.91 -5.90 4.77
N ALA A 115 9.97 -4.66 4.28
CA ALA A 115 11.18 -3.85 4.31
C ALA A 115 11.34 -3.15 5.68
N ALA A 116 12.58 -2.79 6.02
CA ALA A 116 12.86 -1.92 7.16
C ALA A 116 12.25 -0.52 6.93
N GLY A 117 11.62 0.03 7.96
CA GLY A 117 10.92 1.32 7.90
C GLY A 117 11.69 2.41 8.63
N THR A 118 12.95 2.68 8.27
CA THR A 118 13.70 3.77 8.93
C THR A 118 13.24 5.13 8.41
N PRO A 119 12.77 6.06 9.27
CA PRO A 119 12.30 7.37 8.82
C PRO A 119 13.40 8.26 8.21
N MET A 120 14.67 7.98 8.53
CA MET A 120 15.82 8.80 8.14
C MET A 120 16.84 8.08 7.25
N GLY A 121 16.61 6.80 6.94
CA GLY A 121 17.53 5.99 6.13
C GLY A 121 17.03 5.77 4.70
N SER A 122 17.91 5.26 3.84
CA SER A 122 17.61 4.90 2.46
C SER A 122 16.65 3.72 2.31
N SER A 123 16.47 2.90 3.35
CA SER A 123 15.56 1.76 3.37
C SER A 123 14.09 2.17 3.25
N GLY A 124 13.69 3.32 3.80
CA GLY A 124 12.34 3.86 3.59
C GLY A 124 12.06 4.13 2.11
N LEU A 125 12.98 4.81 1.42
CA LEU A 125 12.88 5.04 -0.03
C LEU A 125 12.93 3.72 -0.82
N ALA A 126 13.81 2.80 -0.44
CA ALA A 126 13.90 1.49 -1.07
C ALA A 126 12.60 0.69 -0.91
N ALA A 127 11.93 0.78 0.25
CA ALA A 127 10.63 0.17 0.50
C ALA A 127 9.55 0.77 -0.42
N THR A 128 9.51 2.10 -0.55
CA THR A 128 8.58 2.78 -1.46
C THR A 128 8.82 2.38 -2.93
N LEU A 129 10.08 2.33 -3.38
CA LEU A 129 10.41 1.91 -4.74
C LEU A 129 10.07 0.45 -5.00
N ARG A 130 10.30 -0.42 -4.01
CA ARG A 130 9.90 -1.83 -4.06
C ARG A 130 8.39 -1.97 -4.17
N ALA A 131 7.64 -1.20 -3.39
CA ALA A 131 6.18 -1.18 -3.44
C ALA A 131 5.65 -0.68 -4.78
N ALA A 132 6.21 0.41 -5.32
CA ALA A 132 5.85 0.90 -6.65
C ALA A 132 6.15 -0.13 -7.74
N ALA A 133 7.29 -0.81 -7.66
CA ALA A 133 7.63 -1.89 -8.59
C ALA A 133 6.68 -3.10 -8.46
N ALA A 134 6.24 -3.45 -7.24
CA ALA A 134 5.24 -4.49 -7.04
C ALA A 134 3.89 -4.10 -7.65
N LEU A 135 3.41 -2.87 -7.41
CA LEU A 135 2.17 -2.38 -8.01
C LEU A 135 2.24 -2.38 -9.54
N LEU A 136 3.35 -1.97 -10.15
CA LEU A 136 3.55 -2.05 -11.61
C LEU A 136 3.49 -3.49 -12.15
N ARG A 137 3.88 -4.50 -11.37
CA ARG A 137 3.77 -5.91 -11.77
C ARG A 137 2.36 -6.45 -11.63
N LEU A 138 1.62 -5.96 -10.63
CA LEU A 138 0.23 -6.34 -10.41
C LEU A 138 -0.66 -5.74 -11.49
N ASP A 139 -0.41 -4.49 -11.85
CA ASP A 139 -1.13 -3.75 -12.87
C ASP A 139 -0.38 -2.46 -13.24
N ALA A 140 -0.21 -2.22 -14.54
CA ALA A 140 0.47 -1.03 -15.02
C ALA A 140 -0.51 0.10 -15.40
N GLU A 141 -1.82 -0.13 -15.33
CA GLU A 141 -2.83 0.78 -15.89
C GLU A 141 -3.24 1.92 -14.94
N TRP A 142 -2.65 2.02 -13.75
CA TRP A 142 -2.91 3.14 -12.83
C TRP A 142 -2.23 4.43 -13.27
N ASP A 143 -2.85 5.57 -12.97
CA ASP A 143 -2.41 6.89 -13.44
C ASP A 143 -1.54 7.61 -12.42
N TRP A 144 -1.76 7.40 -11.12
CA TRP A 144 -0.95 8.04 -10.09
C TRP A 144 -0.66 7.10 -8.94
N PHE A 145 0.56 7.19 -8.41
CA PHE A 145 0.96 6.47 -7.21
C PHE A 145 0.92 7.42 -6.03
N VAL A 146 0.28 7.02 -4.93
CA VAL A 146 0.11 7.78 -3.71
C VAL A 146 0.70 6.97 -2.55
N THR A 147 1.52 7.56 -1.70
CA THR A 147 1.91 6.90 -0.43
C THR A 147 1.22 7.58 0.74
N LEU A 148 0.65 6.79 1.64
CA LEU A 148 0.09 7.24 2.89
C LEU A 148 0.67 6.41 4.04
N SER A 149 0.89 7.07 5.17
CA SER A 149 1.23 6.43 6.43
C SER A 149 -0.03 6.09 7.24
N ALA A 150 0.10 5.19 8.21
CA ALA A 150 -0.99 4.86 9.14
C ALA A 150 -1.48 6.05 9.99
N ALA A 151 -0.74 7.16 10.02
CA ALA A 151 -1.12 8.39 10.70
C ALA A 151 -1.98 9.32 9.81
N ASP A 152 -1.97 9.12 8.49
CA ASP A 152 -2.71 9.97 7.56
C ASP A 152 -4.20 9.64 7.52
N TYR A 153 -5.01 10.59 7.06
CA TYR A 153 -6.44 10.39 6.83
C TYR A 153 -6.97 11.30 5.72
N PRO A 154 -7.80 10.77 4.79
CA PRO A 154 -8.34 11.58 3.70
C PRO A 154 -9.32 12.64 4.22
N LEU A 155 -9.24 13.83 3.63
CA LEU A 155 -10.19 14.93 3.86
C LEU A 155 -11.27 15.02 2.76
N LEU A 156 -11.05 14.31 1.65
CA LEU A 156 -11.92 14.26 0.49
C LEU A 156 -12.36 12.81 0.24
N THR A 157 -13.54 12.64 -0.33
CA THR A 157 -13.99 11.31 -0.75
C THR A 157 -13.20 10.85 -1.99
N GLN A 158 -13.15 9.54 -2.24
CA GLN A 158 -12.48 9.01 -3.43
C GLN A 158 -13.17 9.45 -4.72
N ASP A 159 -14.49 9.57 -4.71
CA ASP A 159 -15.26 10.01 -5.88
C ASP A 159 -14.95 11.47 -6.24
N ASP A 160 -14.87 12.35 -5.24
CA ASP A 160 -14.48 13.75 -5.44
C ASP A 160 -13.04 13.86 -5.93
N LEU A 161 -12.13 13.05 -5.36
CA LEU A 161 -10.73 13.01 -5.79
C LEU A 161 -10.62 12.57 -7.26
N ILE A 162 -11.30 11.50 -7.65
CA ILE A 162 -11.34 11.01 -9.03
C ILE A 162 -11.95 12.06 -9.96
N HIS A 163 -13.01 12.75 -9.53
CA HIS A 163 -13.65 13.81 -10.29
C HIS A 163 -12.70 14.98 -10.56
N VAL A 164 -12.04 15.51 -9.53
CA VAL A 164 -11.10 16.62 -9.68
C VAL A 164 -9.92 16.22 -10.57
N PHE A 165 -9.34 15.05 -10.32
CA PHE A 165 -8.19 14.55 -11.08
C PHE A 165 -8.54 14.15 -12.52
N SER A 166 -9.83 14.02 -12.88
CA SER A 166 -10.24 13.81 -14.27
C SER A 166 -9.94 15.03 -15.17
N SER A 167 -9.89 16.23 -14.57
CA SER A 167 -9.53 17.48 -15.26
C SER A 167 -8.02 17.73 -15.30
N VAL A 168 -7.25 17.00 -14.48
CA VAL A 168 -5.81 17.18 -14.34
C VAL A 168 -5.08 16.38 -15.42
N PRO A 169 -4.11 16.99 -16.13
CA PRO A 169 -3.28 16.24 -17.06
C PRO A 169 -2.49 15.13 -16.36
N ARG A 170 -2.66 13.89 -16.84
CA ARG A 170 -2.04 12.67 -16.26
C ARG A 170 -0.52 12.59 -16.30
N HIS A 171 0.15 13.54 -16.94
CA HIS A 171 1.61 13.59 -16.99
C HIS A 171 2.22 14.44 -15.87
N LEU A 172 1.39 15.06 -15.02
CA LEU A 172 1.84 15.91 -13.93
C LEU A 172 2.08 15.13 -12.63
N ASN A 173 3.09 15.59 -11.89
CA ASN A 173 3.44 15.12 -10.56
C ASN A 173 3.18 16.21 -9.53
N PHE A 174 2.74 15.80 -8.34
CA PHE A 174 2.46 16.71 -7.23
C PHE A 174 3.42 16.37 -6.11
N ILE A 175 4.45 17.20 -5.99
CA ILE A 175 5.51 17.06 -4.98
C ILE A 175 5.75 18.46 -4.42
N ASP A 176 5.45 18.64 -3.15
CA ASP A 176 5.80 19.86 -2.44
C ASP A 176 7.33 19.92 -2.26
N HIS A 177 7.95 21.01 -2.70
CA HIS A 177 9.40 21.16 -2.69
C HIS A 177 9.82 22.62 -2.57
N THR A 178 10.96 22.84 -1.93
CA THR A 178 11.68 24.12 -1.85
C THR A 178 13.14 23.92 -2.23
N SER A 179 13.68 24.85 -3.02
CA SER A 179 15.11 24.95 -3.30
C SER A 179 15.88 25.71 -2.21
N ASP A 180 15.18 26.30 -1.24
CA ASP A 180 15.82 26.93 -0.09
C ASP A 180 16.16 25.88 0.96
N ILE A 181 17.39 25.39 0.89
CA ILE A 181 17.88 24.29 1.72
C ILE A 181 18.43 24.84 3.04
N GLY A 182 19.05 26.03 3.02
CA GLY A 182 19.64 26.69 4.19
C GLY A 182 20.45 25.73 5.08
N TRP A 183 20.12 25.69 6.36
CA TRP A 183 20.78 24.82 7.34
C TRP A 183 20.61 23.32 7.07
N LYS A 184 19.64 22.89 6.27
CA LYS A 184 19.40 21.47 5.97
C LYS A 184 20.51 20.86 5.12
N GLU A 185 21.31 21.67 4.41
CA GLU A 185 22.38 21.18 3.55
C GLU A 185 23.44 20.46 4.38
N SER A 186 23.88 21.08 5.47
CA SER A 186 24.86 20.51 6.40
C SER A 186 24.34 19.30 7.17
N GLN A 187 23.01 19.18 7.33
CA GLN A 187 22.38 18.10 8.09
C GLN A 187 21.84 16.93 7.24
N ARG A 188 21.56 17.15 5.95
CA ARG A 188 20.91 16.15 5.09
C ARG A 188 21.68 15.83 3.81
N VAL A 189 22.54 16.72 3.35
CA VAL A 189 23.29 16.53 2.09
C VAL A 189 24.72 16.10 2.36
N GLN A 190 25.40 16.77 3.29
CA GLN A 190 26.81 16.52 3.62
C GLN A 190 27.06 15.26 4.49
N PRO A 191 26.16 14.85 5.40
CA PRO A 191 26.41 13.66 6.22
C PRO A 191 26.35 12.37 5.39
N VAL A 192 27.25 11.43 5.70
CA VAL A 192 27.19 10.06 5.19
C VAL A 192 26.45 9.19 6.20
N ILE A 193 25.30 8.67 5.80
CA ILE A 193 24.44 7.83 6.65
C ILE A 193 24.60 6.37 6.23
N VAL A 194 24.87 5.52 7.22
CA VAL A 194 24.83 4.06 7.10
C VAL A 194 23.50 3.60 7.67
N ASP A 195 22.60 3.19 6.78
CA ASP A 195 21.29 2.70 7.17
C ASP A 195 21.34 1.22 7.56
N ALA A 196 21.21 0.93 8.86
CA ALA A 196 21.20 -0.43 9.36
C ALA A 196 20.03 -1.25 8.79
N GLY A 197 18.94 -0.62 8.37
CA GLY A 197 17.77 -1.30 7.81
C GLY A 197 18.04 -2.01 6.48
N ILE A 198 19.13 -1.67 5.77
CA ILE A 198 19.51 -2.31 4.50
C ILE A 198 20.21 -3.66 4.73
N TYR A 199 21.07 -3.77 5.74
CA TYR A 199 21.92 -4.96 5.95
C TYR A 199 21.62 -5.73 7.24
N LEU A 200 20.87 -5.16 8.18
CA LEU A 200 20.43 -5.78 9.43
C LEU A 200 18.90 -5.71 9.55
N ALA A 201 18.24 -6.83 9.26
CA ALA A 201 16.79 -6.95 9.40
C ALA A 201 16.33 -6.62 10.84
N GLY A 202 15.33 -5.75 10.96
CA GLY A 202 14.72 -5.39 12.25
C GLY A 202 15.40 -4.26 13.02
N ARG A 203 16.50 -3.66 12.51
CA ARG A 203 17.05 -2.44 13.09
C ARG A 203 16.49 -1.21 12.41
N ASN A 204 15.80 -0.37 13.21
CA ASN A 204 15.25 0.90 12.73
C ASN A 204 16.16 2.11 12.97
N GLN A 205 17.41 1.89 13.42
CA GLN A 205 18.38 2.93 13.73
C GLN A 205 19.34 3.15 12.56
N PHE A 206 19.76 4.39 12.36
CA PHE A 206 20.79 4.77 11.38
C PHE A 206 22.05 5.21 12.12
N PHE A 207 23.20 5.02 11.47
CA PHE A 207 24.49 5.51 11.96
C PHE A 207 24.98 6.62 11.06
N GLN A 208 25.49 7.70 11.66
CA GLN A 208 26.18 8.77 10.93
C GLN A 208 27.68 8.54 10.99
N SER A 209 28.35 8.64 9.84
CA SER A 209 29.81 8.65 9.79
C SER A 209 30.36 9.96 10.37
N THR A 210 31.55 9.89 10.96
CA THR A 210 32.31 11.07 11.38
C THR A 210 32.70 11.93 10.17
N GLU A 211 32.95 11.29 9.03
CA GLU A 211 33.33 11.95 7.79
C GLU A 211 32.10 12.51 7.04
N LYS A 212 32.26 13.70 6.46
CA LYS A 212 31.25 14.37 5.64
C LYS A 212 31.71 14.47 4.19
N ARG A 213 30.77 14.49 3.25
CA ARG A 213 31.05 14.75 1.84
C ARG A 213 30.78 16.21 1.48
N ALA A 214 31.47 16.71 0.46
CA ALA A 214 31.13 17.99 -0.16
C ALA A 214 29.77 17.92 -0.86
N THR A 215 29.08 19.05 -0.94
CA THR A 215 27.82 19.15 -1.68
C THR A 215 28.11 19.02 -3.18
N PRO A 216 27.48 18.06 -3.88
CA PRO A 216 27.58 17.96 -5.34
C PRO A 216 27.11 19.24 -6.04
N ASP A 217 27.84 19.65 -7.09
CA ASP A 217 27.62 20.85 -7.89
C ASP A 217 26.87 20.59 -9.22
N GLY A 218 26.84 19.33 -9.67
CA GLY A 218 26.20 18.95 -10.93
C GLY A 218 24.67 19.01 -10.95
N PHE A 219 24.00 19.22 -9.81
CA PHE A 219 22.54 19.33 -9.72
C PHE A 219 22.08 20.15 -8.52
N LYS A 220 20.86 20.68 -8.59
CA LYS A 220 20.24 21.42 -7.47
C LYS A 220 19.53 20.46 -6.53
N PHE A 221 19.69 20.69 -5.23
CA PHE A 221 18.93 19.99 -4.21
C PHE A 221 17.58 20.68 -3.99
N PHE A 222 16.56 19.86 -3.77
CA PHE A 222 15.25 20.30 -3.34
C PHE A 222 14.89 19.55 -2.07
N THR A 223 14.30 20.24 -1.10
CA THR A 223 13.78 19.61 0.12
C THR A 223 12.27 19.80 0.17
N GLY A 224 11.54 18.80 0.61
CA GLY A 224 10.08 18.82 0.57
C GLY A 224 9.48 17.93 1.64
N ILE A 225 8.18 18.08 1.84
CA ILE A 225 7.42 17.23 2.75
C ILE A 225 6.90 16.01 1.96
N ILE A 226 7.29 14.81 2.39
CA ILE A 226 6.79 13.54 1.84
C ILE A 226 5.47 13.21 2.57
N ILE A 227 4.42 14.01 2.40
CA ILE A 227 3.07 13.67 2.90
C ILE A 227 2.22 13.05 1.78
N ILE A 228 2.46 13.44 0.52
CA ILE A 228 1.84 12.82 -0.65
C ILE A 228 2.88 12.80 -1.77
N PRO A 229 3.73 11.77 -1.92
CA PRO A 229 4.37 11.57 -3.19
C PRO A 229 3.28 11.09 -4.13
N LEU A 230 2.68 12.03 -4.88
CA LEU A 230 2.02 11.67 -6.12
C LEU A 230 3.13 11.44 -7.15
N LEU A 231 3.78 10.29 -7.01
CA LEU A 231 4.95 9.95 -7.81
C LEU A 231 4.46 9.11 -8.97
N LEU A 232 4.07 9.75 -10.08
CA LEU A 232 4.30 9.00 -11.31
C LEU A 232 5.81 8.73 -11.33
N LEU A 233 6.16 7.48 -11.60
CA LEU A 233 7.46 7.19 -12.15
C LEU A 233 7.38 7.38 -13.67
N PRO A 234 7.50 8.59 -14.25
CA PRO A 234 8.19 8.73 -15.51
C PRO A 234 9.56 9.29 -15.12
N PHE A 235 10.58 8.44 -15.05
CA PHE A 235 11.91 9.01 -15.22
C PHE A 235 11.87 9.81 -16.51
N SER A 236 12.21 11.10 -16.42
CA SER A 236 12.13 12.14 -17.46
C SER A 236 13.00 11.79 -18.68
N LEU A 237 12.59 10.76 -19.41
CA LEU A 237 13.21 10.12 -20.56
C LEU A 237 12.08 9.29 -21.15
N GLY A 238 11.35 9.80 -22.16
CA GLY A 238 10.06 9.29 -22.69
C GLY A 238 9.94 7.77 -22.93
N HIS A 239 9.87 6.99 -21.87
CA HIS A 239 9.85 5.53 -21.87
C HIS A 239 8.54 5.02 -21.30
N SER A 240 8.04 3.92 -21.87
CA SER A 240 6.83 3.24 -21.41
C SER A 240 7.00 2.67 -19.99
N LYS A 241 5.92 2.56 -19.21
CA LYS A 241 5.90 1.98 -17.85
C LYS A 241 6.66 0.63 -17.70
N PRO A 242 6.66 -0.28 -18.70
CA PRO A 242 7.49 -1.48 -18.70
C PRO A 242 9.01 -1.23 -18.65
N ALA A 243 9.50 -0.15 -19.26
CA ALA A 243 10.91 0.21 -19.24
C ALA A 243 11.32 0.82 -17.89
N VAL A 244 10.42 1.60 -17.26
CA VAL A 244 10.60 2.10 -15.89
C VAL A 244 10.72 0.95 -14.89
N TYR A 245 9.86 -0.07 -15.02
CA TYR A 245 9.97 -1.31 -14.23
C TYR A 245 11.34 -1.97 -14.38
N ARG A 246 11.87 -2.08 -15.61
CA ARG A 246 13.18 -2.69 -15.87
C ARG A 246 14.33 -1.92 -15.21
N VAL A 247 14.26 -0.59 -15.19
CA VAL A 247 15.25 0.28 -14.52
C VAL A 247 15.17 0.14 -13.00
N LEU A 248 13.97 0.13 -12.42
CA LEU A 248 13.78 -0.05 -10.98
C LEU A 248 14.25 -1.43 -10.52
N HIS A 249 13.93 -2.47 -11.29
CA HIS A 249 14.37 -3.84 -11.02
C HIS A 249 15.90 -3.96 -11.08
N PHE A 250 16.53 -3.40 -12.12
CA PHE A 250 18.00 -3.37 -12.23
C PHE A 250 18.66 -2.67 -11.03
N ARG A 251 18.07 -1.57 -10.56
CA ARG A 251 18.58 -0.80 -9.42
C ARG A 251 18.34 -1.48 -8.06
N MET A 252 17.37 -2.40 -7.96
CA MET A 252 17.05 -3.12 -6.73
C MET A 252 17.75 -4.50 -6.59
N GLY A 253 18.42 -4.99 -7.62
CA GLY A 253 19.33 -6.15 -7.52
C GLY A 253 18.68 -7.53 -7.26
N GLU A 254 17.36 -7.69 -7.37
CA GLU A 254 16.70 -9.00 -7.20
C GLU A 254 16.57 -9.79 -8.52
N PRO A 255 16.73 -11.13 -8.53
CA PRO A 255 16.61 -11.97 -9.73
C PRO A 255 15.14 -12.22 -10.16
N PRO A 256 14.87 -12.44 -11.46
CA PRO A 256 13.52 -12.43 -12.04
C PRO A 256 12.57 -13.57 -11.63
N SER A 257 12.99 -14.55 -10.81
CA SER A 257 12.31 -15.84 -10.68
C SER A 257 11.58 -16.14 -9.36
N ASN A 258 11.47 -15.23 -8.38
CA ASN A 258 10.83 -15.55 -7.09
C ASN A 258 9.50 -14.79 -6.85
N PRO A 259 8.33 -15.43 -6.96
CA PRO A 259 7.02 -14.79 -6.78
C PRO A 259 6.52 -14.71 -5.33
N SER A 260 7.30 -15.13 -4.33
CA SER A 260 6.82 -15.35 -2.94
C SER A 260 6.94 -14.14 -2.00
N HIS A 261 6.74 -12.91 -2.49
CA HIS A 261 6.96 -11.67 -1.72
C HIS A 261 5.68 -10.94 -1.28
N VAL A 262 4.53 -11.27 -1.87
CA VAL A 262 3.22 -10.68 -1.61
C VAL A 262 2.28 -11.81 -1.17
N LEU A 263 1.52 -11.60 -0.10
CA LEU A 263 0.50 -12.55 0.33
C LEU A 263 -0.71 -12.37 -0.59
N HIS A 264 -0.74 -13.11 -1.69
CA HIS A 264 -1.90 -13.16 -2.58
C HIS A 264 -2.98 -14.05 -2.00
N GLN A 265 -4.16 -13.49 -1.73
CA GLN A 265 -5.39 -14.27 -1.64
C GLN A 265 -5.99 -14.41 -3.04
N ARG A 266 -5.34 -15.20 -3.89
CA ARG A 266 -5.89 -15.64 -5.18
C ARG A 266 -5.99 -17.16 -5.14
N ASP A 267 -7.21 -17.68 -5.09
CA ASP A 267 -7.48 -19.01 -5.60
C ASP A 267 -8.90 -19.11 -6.14
N ALA A 268 -8.99 -19.20 -7.46
CA ALA A 268 -9.89 -20.13 -8.16
C ALA A 268 -9.33 -20.37 -9.58
N ALA A 269 -8.99 -21.63 -9.84
CA ALA A 269 -8.72 -22.25 -11.15
C ALA A 269 -7.34 -22.04 -11.80
N SER A 270 -6.26 -22.56 -11.17
CA SER A 270 -5.45 -23.64 -11.75
C SER A 270 -4.32 -24.06 -10.79
N GLY A 271 -4.63 -25.06 -9.95
CA GLY A 271 -3.70 -26.05 -9.41
C GLY A 271 -2.39 -25.58 -8.75
N ARG A 272 -2.45 -25.27 -7.44
CA ARG A 272 -1.67 -25.95 -6.38
C ARG A 272 -2.09 -25.44 -5.00
N LEU A 273 -3.05 -26.16 -4.42
CA LEU A 273 -3.50 -26.04 -3.03
C LEU A 273 -2.39 -26.49 -2.05
N PHE A 274 -2.27 -25.79 -0.92
CA PHE A 274 -2.07 -26.46 0.36
C PHE A 274 -3.29 -26.19 1.27
N PRO A 275 -4.01 -27.24 1.71
CA PRO A 275 -5.27 -27.14 2.45
C PRO A 275 -5.06 -26.94 3.95
N LEU A 276 -6.05 -26.30 4.59
CA LEU A 276 -6.27 -26.34 6.03
C LEU A 276 -6.74 -27.74 6.46
N GLY A 277 -6.10 -28.32 7.48
CA GLY A 277 -6.60 -29.55 8.09
C GLY A 277 -5.70 -30.16 9.17
N ARG A 278 -5.79 -29.63 10.40
CA ARG A 278 -5.77 -30.33 11.72
C ARG A 278 -5.18 -29.43 12.81
N VAL A 279 -6.08 -28.85 13.60
CA VAL A 279 -5.81 -28.66 15.03
C VAL A 279 -5.84 -30.06 15.63
N GLN A 280 -4.71 -30.56 16.10
CA GLN A 280 -4.64 -31.71 16.99
C GLN A 280 -3.86 -31.28 18.22
N LEU A 281 -4.61 -31.14 19.32
CA LEU A 281 -4.11 -31.02 20.68
C LEU A 281 -3.15 -32.18 20.98
N GLY A 282 -2.07 -31.88 21.69
CA GLY A 282 -1.11 -32.88 22.16
C GLY A 282 0.02 -32.24 22.95
N LEU A 283 -0.30 -31.75 24.15
CA LEU A 283 0.64 -31.74 25.26
C LEU A 283 0.50 -33.08 25.99
N PRO A 284 1.58 -33.69 26.49
CA PRO A 284 1.46 -34.53 27.69
C PRO A 284 1.12 -33.68 28.92
#